data_AF-A0A835M4C8-F1
#
_entry.id   AF-A0A835M4C8-F1
#
_cell.length_a   1.000
_cell.length_b   1.000
_cell.length_c   1.000
_cell.angle_alpha   90.00
_cell.angle_beta   90.00
_cell.angle_gamma   90.00
#
_symmetry.space_group_name_H-M   'P 1'
#
loop_
_entity.id
_entity.type
_entity.pdbx_description
1 polymer ?
#
loop_
_entity_poly.entity_id
_entity_poly.type
_entity_poly.pdbx_seq_one_letter_code
_entity_poly.pdbx_strand_id
1 'polypeptide(L)'
;MNEKRRFSFITTVRETLSHWSGSLLLLGQLFLYKIKAVYLSSLSPSRSFWSIAVSTFPSPLISAHIVVLAFISWWQEAVHQTVSVIFEDPGVQELLAKLYQKDWLEALVTEYLVETFDDYFLDAKMYIEERSFRRFVEACLEETVVRYVDHLLTQRNYIKEETIERMRLDEEVLMDFFREYINVSVSNTPILLISSQLEAYHNPLILTPRTLLEYSYGFC
;
A
#
# COMPACT_ATOMS: atom_id res chain seq x y z
N MET A 1 19.15 -2.12 10.16
CA MET A 1 18.41 -3.41 10.33
C MET A 1 19.34 -4.57 10.73
N ASN A 2 18.89 -5.57 11.51
CA ASN A 2 19.70 -6.77 11.84
C ASN A 2 19.63 -7.83 10.71
N GLU A 3 20.73 -8.51 10.39
CA GLU A 3 20.83 -9.57 9.37
C GLU A 3 19.71 -10.63 9.41
N LYS A 4 19.27 -11.06 10.60
CA LYS A 4 18.16 -12.03 10.70
C LYS A 4 16.83 -11.47 10.18
N ARG A 5 16.55 -10.20 10.49
CA ARG A 5 15.34 -9.48 10.03
C ARG A 5 15.41 -9.22 8.53
N ARG A 6 16.57 -8.78 8.05
CA ARG A 6 16.88 -8.59 6.63
C ARG A 6 16.65 -9.86 5.82
N PHE A 7 17.17 -10.99 6.29
CA PHE A 7 16.99 -12.28 5.63
C PHE A 7 15.52 -12.71 5.59
N SER A 8 14.78 -12.53 6.69
CA SER A 8 13.35 -12.82 6.75
C SER A 8 12.57 -11.96 5.76
N PHE A 9 12.81 -10.65 5.74
CA PHE A 9 12.15 -9.71 4.83
C PHE A 9 12.42 -10.06 3.36
N ILE A 10 13.69 -10.24 2.99
CA ILE A 10 14.07 -10.61 1.61
C ILE A 10 13.44 -11.95 1.21
N THR A 11 13.38 -12.92 2.12
CA THR A 11 12.76 -14.21 1.86
C THR A 11 11.27 -14.05 1.62
N THR A 12 10.55 -13.27 2.44
CA THR A 12 9.12 -13.02 2.25
C THR A 12 8.84 -12.25 0.97
N VAL A 13 9.63 -11.21 0.64
CA VAL A 13 9.50 -10.46 -0.62
C VAL A 13 9.70 -11.42 -1.80
N ARG A 14 10.73 -12.26 -1.75
CA ARG A 14 11.02 -13.23 -2.82
C ARG A 14 9.96 -14.31 -2.94
N GLU A 15 9.47 -14.85 -1.82
CA GLU A 15 8.42 -15.87 -1.80
C GLU A 15 7.10 -15.33 -2.31
N THR A 16 6.74 -14.12 -1.89
CA THR A 16 5.61 -13.35 -2.41
C THR A 16 5.78 -13.24 -3.93
N LEU A 17 6.84 -12.59 -4.42
CA LEU A 17 7.05 -12.42 -5.87
C LEU A 17 7.12 -13.74 -6.67
N SER A 18 7.71 -14.81 -6.11
CA SER A 18 7.88 -16.09 -6.80
C SER A 18 6.62 -16.96 -6.83
N HIS A 19 5.91 -17.11 -5.71
CA HIS A 19 4.58 -17.74 -5.66
C HIS A 19 3.65 -17.09 -6.67
N TRP A 20 3.80 -15.78 -6.84
CA TRP A 20 2.99 -15.01 -7.73
C TRP A 20 3.39 -15.16 -9.21
N SER A 21 4.68 -15.20 -9.55
CA SER A 21 5.13 -15.50 -10.92
C SER A 21 4.55 -16.80 -11.51
N GLY A 22 4.35 -17.84 -10.68
CA GLY A 22 3.74 -19.11 -11.08
C GLY A 22 2.24 -19.00 -11.38
N SER A 23 1.50 -18.23 -10.57
CA SER A 23 0.07 -17.98 -10.78
C SER A 23 -0.21 -17.15 -12.05
N LEU A 24 0.69 -16.22 -12.38
CA LEU A 24 0.67 -15.44 -13.63
C LEU A 24 0.85 -16.30 -14.87
N LEU A 25 1.79 -17.23 -14.84
CA LEU A 25 2.02 -18.18 -15.93
C LEU A 25 0.77 -19.02 -16.18
N LEU A 26 0.09 -19.47 -15.13
CA LEU A 26 -1.17 -20.22 -15.23
C LEU A 26 -2.31 -19.39 -15.82
N LEU A 27 -2.49 -18.15 -15.36
CA LEU A 27 -3.52 -17.25 -15.91
C LEU A 27 -3.25 -16.87 -17.37
N GLY A 28 -1.98 -16.59 -17.71
CA GLY A 28 -1.54 -16.36 -19.09
C GLY A 28 -1.75 -17.57 -19.99
N GLN A 29 -1.45 -18.78 -19.50
CA GLN A 29 -1.72 -20.04 -20.22
C GLN A 29 -3.21 -20.27 -20.43
N LEU A 30 -4.06 -20.01 -19.42
CA LEU A 30 -5.52 -20.11 -19.54
C LEU A 30 -6.08 -19.09 -20.53
N PHE A 31 -5.54 -17.87 -20.56
CA PHE A 31 -5.92 -16.84 -21.53
C PHE A 31 -5.51 -17.22 -22.96
N LEU A 32 -4.27 -17.69 -23.17
CA LEU A 32 -3.79 -18.16 -24.46
C LEU A 32 -4.56 -19.40 -24.93
N TYR A 33 -4.89 -20.32 -24.02
CA TYR A 33 -5.75 -21.47 -24.31
C TYR A 33 -7.14 -21.03 -24.78
N LYS A 34 -7.74 -20.01 -24.14
CA LYS A 34 -9.03 -19.42 -24.56
C LYS A 34 -8.94 -18.76 -25.94
N ILE A 35 -7.89 -17.98 -26.20
CA ILE A 35 -7.68 -17.38 -27.52
C ILE A 35 -7.53 -18.47 -28.58
N LYS A 36 -6.73 -19.51 -28.30
CA LYS A 36 -6.51 -20.63 -29.22
C LYS A 36 -7.80 -21.43 -29.47
N ALA A 37 -8.64 -21.64 -28.46
CA ALA A 37 -9.93 -22.29 -28.60
C ALA A 37 -10.90 -21.46 -29.47
N VAL A 38 -10.95 -20.14 -29.28
CA VAL A 38 -11.75 -19.23 -30.12
C VAL A 38 -11.20 -19.17 -31.56
N TYR A 39 -9.89 -19.17 -31.75
CA TYR A 39 -9.28 -19.19 -33.08
C TYR A 39 -9.48 -20.54 -33.80
N LEU A 40 -9.34 -21.67 -33.11
CA LEU A 40 -9.61 -22.99 -33.69
C LEU A 40 -11.12 -23.19 -33.96
N SER A 41 -11.98 -22.53 -33.20
CA SER A 41 -13.44 -22.54 -33.44
C SER A 41 -13.86 -21.81 -34.71
N SER A 42 -13.13 -20.79 -35.16
CA SER A 42 -13.42 -20.08 -36.41
C SER A 42 -13.00 -20.85 -37.66
N LEU A 43 -12.28 -21.97 -37.49
CA LEU A 43 -11.76 -22.82 -38.57
C LEU A 43 -12.62 -24.07 -38.86
N SER A 44 -13.65 -24.40 -38.06
CA SER A 44 -14.54 -25.55 -38.33
C SER A 44 -16.04 -25.19 -38.36
N PRO A 45 -16.83 -25.54 -39.41
CA PRO A 45 -18.13 -24.89 -39.66
C PRO A 45 -19.38 -25.57 -39.05
N SER A 46 -19.27 -26.61 -38.22
CA SER A 46 -20.48 -27.35 -37.77
C SER A 46 -21.24 -26.60 -36.65
N ARG A 47 -22.35 -25.94 -37.02
CA ARG A 47 -23.13 -24.95 -36.25
C ARG A 47 -23.85 -25.45 -34.98
N SER A 48 -24.10 -26.75 -34.79
CA SER A 48 -25.02 -27.23 -33.72
C SER A 48 -24.42 -27.22 -32.31
N PHE A 49 -23.10 -27.29 -32.15
CA PHE A 49 -22.44 -27.28 -30.83
C PHE A 49 -22.25 -25.85 -30.27
N TRP A 50 -22.29 -24.83 -31.13
CA TRP A 50 -21.88 -23.46 -30.82
C TRP A 50 -22.91 -22.63 -30.05
N SER A 51 -24.20 -22.95 -30.15
CA SER A 51 -25.26 -22.17 -29.47
C SER A 51 -25.16 -22.27 -27.93
N ILE A 52 -24.60 -23.38 -27.43
CA ILE A 52 -24.42 -23.62 -25.99
C ILE A 52 -23.05 -23.07 -25.51
N ALA A 53 -22.01 -23.14 -26.34
CA ALA A 53 -20.68 -22.64 -26.00
C ALA A 53 -20.58 -21.10 -26.02
N VAL A 54 -21.26 -20.40 -26.93
CA VAL A 54 -21.19 -18.93 -27.02
C VAL A 54 -22.05 -18.22 -25.96
N SER A 55 -23.09 -18.89 -25.44
CA SER A 55 -24.00 -18.32 -24.42
C SER A 55 -23.48 -18.47 -22.98
N THR A 56 -22.48 -19.33 -22.75
CA THR A 56 -21.97 -19.62 -21.40
C THR A 56 -20.74 -18.77 -21.04
N PHE A 57 -20.11 -18.09 -22.01
CA PHE A 57 -18.85 -17.39 -21.79
C PHE A 57 -18.91 -15.89 -22.13
N PRO A 58 -18.44 -15.01 -21.24
CA PRO A 58 -18.35 -13.58 -21.53
C PRO A 58 -17.39 -13.32 -22.70
N SER A 59 -17.67 -12.26 -23.47
CA SER A 59 -16.89 -11.88 -24.66
C SER A 59 -15.37 -11.81 -24.38
N PRO A 60 -14.50 -12.00 -25.39
CA PRO A 60 -13.05 -11.97 -25.20
C PRO A 60 -12.54 -10.68 -24.51
N LEU A 61 -13.20 -9.56 -24.77
CA LEU A 61 -12.94 -8.26 -24.12
C LEU A 61 -13.27 -8.30 -22.62
N ILE A 62 -14.42 -8.86 -22.23
CA ILE A 62 -14.81 -9.01 -20.82
C ILE A 62 -13.86 -10.00 -20.11
N SER A 63 -13.48 -11.10 -20.78
CA SER A 63 -12.51 -12.05 -20.23
C SER A 63 -11.13 -11.40 -20.00
N ALA A 64 -10.65 -10.57 -20.93
CA ALA A 64 -9.40 -9.84 -20.75
C ALA A 64 -9.51 -8.81 -19.60
N HIS A 65 -10.63 -8.10 -19.51
CA HIS A 65 -10.88 -7.14 -18.44
C HIS A 65 -10.84 -7.79 -17.05
N ILE A 66 -11.50 -8.94 -16.90
CA ILE A 66 -11.50 -9.69 -15.63
C ILE A 66 -10.08 -10.13 -15.24
N VAL A 67 -9.27 -10.59 -16.20
CA VAL A 67 -7.88 -10.99 -15.93
C VAL A 67 -7.04 -9.79 -15.49
N VAL A 68 -7.21 -8.63 -16.12
CA VAL A 68 -6.50 -7.39 -15.74
C VAL A 68 -6.91 -6.93 -14.34
N LEU A 69 -8.22 -6.90 -14.04
CA LEU A 69 -8.70 -6.51 -12.72
C LEU A 69 -8.20 -7.47 -11.63
N ALA A 70 -8.25 -8.78 -11.87
CA ALA A 70 -7.71 -9.77 -10.97
C ALA A 70 -6.21 -9.57 -10.72
N PHE A 71 -5.44 -9.24 -11.77
CA PHE A 71 -4.02 -8.93 -11.64
C PHE A 71 -3.77 -7.67 -10.80
N ILE A 72 -4.58 -6.62 -10.97
CA ILE A 72 -4.47 -5.38 -10.20
C ILE A 72 -4.74 -5.63 -8.71
N SER A 73 -5.89 -6.24 -8.39
CA SER A 73 -6.27 -6.53 -6.99
C SER A 73 -5.22 -7.39 -6.30
N TRP A 74 -4.68 -8.34 -7.03
CA TRP A 74 -3.66 -9.22 -6.51
C TRP A 74 -2.31 -8.53 -6.28
N TRP A 75 -1.89 -7.66 -7.19
CA TRP A 75 -0.69 -6.87 -7.00
C TRP A 75 -0.83 -5.93 -5.79
N GLN A 76 -2.03 -5.36 -5.56
CA GLN A 76 -2.32 -4.57 -4.36
C GLN A 76 -2.16 -5.39 -3.08
N GLU A 77 -2.69 -6.62 -3.06
CA GLU A 77 -2.54 -7.52 -1.91
C GLU A 77 -1.06 -7.86 -1.64
N ALA A 78 -0.28 -8.15 -2.69
CA ALA A 78 1.14 -8.44 -2.52
C ALA A 78 1.92 -7.25 -1.93
N VAL A 79 1.58 -6.02 -2.32
CA VAL A 79 2.14 -4.81 -1.70
C VAL A 79 1.72 -4.73 -0.25
N HIS A 80 0.42 -4.86 0.05
CA HIS A 80 -0.09 -4.78 1.41
C HIS A 80 0.62 -5.78 2.34
N GLN A 81 0.75 -7.04 1.93
CA GLN A 81 1.47 -8.06 2.70
C GLN A 81 2.94 -7.68 2.93
N THR A 82 3.60 -7.11 1.92
CA THR A 82 5.00 -6.67 2.05
C THR A 82 5.14 -5.51 3.03
N VAL A 83 4.20 -4.56 2.99
CA VAL A 83 4.11 -3.46 3.95
C VAL A 83 3.83 -4.00 5.36
N SER A 84 2.87 -4.91 5.52
CA SER A 84 2.55 -5.53 6.81
C SER A 84 3.78 -6.16 7.45
N VAL A 85 4.64 -6.86 6.69
CA VAL A 85 5.88 -7.45 7.23
C VAL A 85 6.81 -6.40 7.85
N ILE A 86 6.95 -5.22 7.23
CA ILE A 86 7.76 -4.12 7.78
C ILE A 86 7.15 -3.61 9.08
N PHE A 87 5.84 -3.37 9.07
CA PHE A 87 5.13 -2.81 10.20
C PHE A 87 4.86 -3.82 11.32
N GLU A 88 4.98 -5.13 11.07
CA GLU A 88 4.95 -6.19 12.07
C GLU A 88 6.35 -6.50 12.63
N ASP A 89 7.41 -5.91 12.07
CA ASP A 89 8.75 -6.07 12.62
C ASP A 89 8.79 -5.55 14.07
N PRO A 90 9.31 -6.35 15.03
CA PRO A 90 9.39 -5.93 16.42
C PRO A 90 10.15 -4.62 16.65
N GLY A 91 11.16 -4.31 15.81
CA GLY A 91 11.90 -3.06 15.90
C GLY A 91 11.06 -1.85 15.49
N VAL A 92 10.29 -1.98 14.42
CA VAL A 92 9.35 -0.93 13.97
C VAL A 92 8.22 -0.76 14.98
N GLN A 93 7.63 -1.86 15.46
CA GLN A 93 6.60 -1.83 16.50
C GLN A 93 7.09 -1.16 17.80
N GLU A 94 8.33 -1.41 18.21
CA GLU A 94 8.90 -0.76 19.40
C GLU A 94 9.03 0.76 19.22
N LEU A 95 9.42 1.21 18.03
CA LEU A 95 9.49 2.64 17.70
C LEU A 95 8.09 3.27 17.67
N LEU A 96 7.14 2.63 16.99
CA LEU A 96 5.75 3.11 16.90
C LEU A 96 5.07 3.18 18.27
N ALA A 97 5.34 2.22 19.16
CA ALA A 97 4.83 2.24 20.52
C ALA A 97 5.30 3.46 21.34
N LYS A 98 6.41 4.09 20.94
CA LYS A 98 6.98 5.30 21.58
C LYS A 98 6.44 6.60 20.99
N LEU A 99 5.57 6.55 19.97
CA LEU A 99 4.89 7.74 19.46
C LEU A 99 4.14 8.47 20.58
N TYR A 100 4.21 9.80 20.58
CA TYR A 100 3.63 10.67 21.61
C TYR A 100 4.22 10.50 23.02
N GLN A 101 5.35 9.80 23.15
CA GLN A 101 6.13 9.71 24.38
C GLN A 101 7.32 10.67 24.35
N LYS A 102 8.12 10.67 25.43
CA LYS A 102 9.27 11.56 25.57
C LYS A 102 10.28 11.41 24.42
N ASP A 103 10.64 10.18 24.06
CA ASP A 103 11.61 9.91 23.00
C ASP A 103 11.14 10.44 21.63
N TRP A 104 9.82 10.46 21.40
CA TRP A 104 9.22 11.04 20.20
C TRP A 104 9.25 12.58 20.22
N LEU A 105 8.99 13.21 21.37
CA LEU A 105 9.15 14.67 21.53
C LEU A 105 10.59 15.14 21.24
N GLU A 106 11.57 14.29 21.55
CA GLU A 106 13.00 14.51 21.27
C GLU A 106 13.40 14.14 19.82
N ALA A 107 12.44 13.87 18.93
CA ALA A 107 12.61 13.49 17.52
C ALA A 107 13.27 12.12 17.25
N LEU A 108 13.76 11.44 18.29
CA LEU A 108 14.49 10.17 18.16
C LEU A 108 13.66 9.08 17.45
N VAL A 109 12.37 9.00 17.76
CA VAL A 109 11.49 7.98 17.16
C VAL A 109 11.39 8.16 15.64
N THR A 110 11.22 9.39 15.18
CA THR A 110 11.04 9.71 13.76
C THR A 110 12.33 9.54 12.98
N GLU A 111 13.46 9.97 13.55
CA GLU A 111 14.79 9.73 12.98
C GLU A 111 15.07 8.23 12.79
N TYR A 112 14.86 7.42 13.83
CA TYR A 112 15.07 5.98 13.74
C TYR A 112 14.09 5.27 12.81
N LEU A 113 12.84 5.75 12.72
CA LEU A 113 11.87 5.20 11.77
C LEU A 113 12.30 5.45 10.33
N VAL A 114 12.74 6.66 10.00
CA VAL A 114 13.23 7.03 8.67
C VAL A 114 14.46 6.19 8.29
N GLU A 115 15.46 6.08 9.17
CA GLU A 115 16.63 5.22 8.94
C GLU A 115 16.22 3.75 8.73
N THR A 116 15.25 3.26 9.50
CA THR A 116 14.76 1.89 9.38
C THR A 116 14.03 1.65 8.06
N PHE A 117 13.19 2.59 7.63
CA PHE A 117 12.51 2.52 6.34
C PHE A 117 13.49 2.59 5.18
N ASP A 118 14.52 3.44 5.26
CA ASP A 118 15.55 3.54 4.24
C ASP A 118 16.23 2.18 3.98
N ASP A 119 16.62 1.48 5.04
CA ASP A 119 17.18 0.13 4.97
C ASP A 119 16.23 -0.85 4.25
N TYR A 120 14.94 -0.86 4.61
CA TYR A 120 13.95 -1.72 3.97
C TYR A 120 13.73 -1.36 2.50
N PHE A 121 13.71 -0.07 2.18
CA PHE A 121 13.48 0.43 0.82
C PHE A 121 14.64 0.08 -0.09
N LEU A 122 15.88 0.25 0.37
CA LEU A 122 17.07 -0.15 -0.36
C LEU A 122 17.08 -1.66 -0.66
N ASP A 123 16.67 -2.49 0.30
CA ASP A 123 16.57 -3.93 0.10
C ASP A 123 15.42 -4.30 -0.86
N ALA A 124 14.25 -3.70 -0.71
CA ALA A 124 13.08 -3.96 -1.57
C ALA A 124 13.33 -3.52 -3.02
N LYS A 125 14.03 -2.40 -3.23
CA LYS A 125 14.36 -1.84 -4.55
C LYS A 125 15.19 -2.79 -5.41
N MET A 126 15.94 -3.72 -4.79
CA MET A 126 16.69 -4.74 -5.53
C MET A 126 15.81 -5.81 -6.21
N TYR A 127 14.56 -5.97 -5.77
CA TYR A 127 13.68 -7.05 -6.21
C TYR A 127 12.40 -6.58 -6.92
N ILE A 128 12.04 -5.31 -6.78
CA ILE A 128 10.79 -4.74 -7.29
C ILE A 128 11.08 -3.78 -8.45
N GLU A 129 10.28 -3.83 -9.51
CA GLU A 129 10.38 -2.88 -10.63
C GLU A 129 10.08 -1.44 -10.15
N GLU A 130 10.79 -0.45 -10.68
CA GLU A 130 10.68 0.97 -10.32
C GLU A 130 9.24 1.49 -10.16
N ARG A 131 8.33 1.17 -11.10
CA ARG A 131 6.92 1.60 -11.01
C ARG A 131 6.18 0.93 -9.85
N SER A 132 6.44 -0.35 -9.63
CA SER A 132 5.89 -1.13 -8.54
C SER A 132 6.46 -0.70 -7.19
N PHE A 133 7.74 -0.33 -7.16
CA PHE A 133 8.43 0.16 -5.98
C PHE A 133 7.83 1.49 -5.51
N ARG A 134 7.53 2.44 -6.41
CA ARG A 134 6.83 3.69 -6.03
C ARG A 134 5.51 3.43 -5.32
N ARG A 135 4.68 2.55 -5.86
CA ARG A 135 3.39 2.18 -5.27
C ARG A 135 3.53 1.44 -3.94
N PHE A 136 4.62 0.70 -3.75
CA PHE A 136 4.96 0.10 -2.46
C PHE A 136 5.33 1.17 -1.43
N VAL A 137 6.14 2.17 -1.81
CA VAL A 137 6.50 3.29 -0.94
C VAL A 137 5.27 4.15 -0.60
N GLU A 138 4.37 4.39 -1.55
CA GLU A 138 3.07 5.04 -1.31
C GLU A 138 2.27 4.31 -0.23
N ALA A 139 2.18 2.97 -0.30
CA ALA A 139 1.50 2.17 0.70
C ALA A 139 2.19 2.22 2.08
N CYS A 140 3.53 2.30 2.13
CA CYS A 140 4.25 2.53 3.39
C CYS A 140 3.95 3.91 4.00
N LEU A 141 3.82 4.95 3.18
CA LEU A 141 3.42 6.29 3.65
C LEU A 141 2.01 6.25 4.22
N GLU A 142 1.05 5.64 3.51
CA GLU A 142 -0.33 5.48 3.98
C GLU A 142 -0.39 4.75 5.33
N GLU A 143 0.28 3.60 5.45
CA GLU A 143 0.33 2.84 6.70
C GLU A 143 1.01 3.66 7.82
N THR A 144 2.07 4.41 7.52
CA THR A 144 2.71 5.31 8.51
C THR A 144 1.71 6.32 9.06
N VAL A 145 0.95 6.99 8.19
CA VAL A 145 -0.08 7.95 8.59
C VAL A 145 -1.14 7.28 9.47
N VAL A 146 -1.62 6.11 9.08
CA VAL A 146 -2.59 5.32 9.87
C VAL A 146 -2.04 5.05 11.27
N ARG A 147 -0.78 4.60 11.39
CA ARG A 147 -0.18 4.34 12.70
C ARG A 147 -0.04 5.60 13.55
N TYR A 148 0.36 6.73 12.98
CA TYR A 148 0.42 7.99 13.72
C TYR A 148 -0.98 8.39 14.25
N VAL A 149 -2.00 8.35 13.38
CA VAL A 149 -3.38 8.70 13.76
C VAL A 149 -3.93 7.73 14.82
N ASP A 150 -3.73 6.42 14.67
CA ASP A 150 -4.21 5.43 15.62
C ASP A 150 -3.60 5.61 17.01
N HIS A 151 -2.29 5.90 17.08
CA HIS A 151 -1.63 6.18 18.36
C HIS A 151 -2.10 7.52 18.94
N LEU A 152 -2.39 8.51 18.10
CA LEU A 152 -2.96 9.80 18.53
C LEU A 152 -4.35 9.62 19.14
N LEU A 153 -5.22 8.84 18.51
CA LEU A 153 -6.58 8.62 18.99
C LEU A 153 -6.63 7.70 20.23
N THR A 154 -5.64 6.82 20.39
CA THR A 154 -5.55 5.92 21.54
C THR A 154 -5.05 6.63 22.80
N GLN A 155 -4.29 7.72 22.65
CA GLN A 155 -3.78 8.45 23.81
C GLN A 155 -4.91 9.19 24.53
N ARG A 156 -5.05 8.96 25.84
CA ARG A 156 -6.11 9.56 26.67
C ARG A 156 -5.75 10.93 27.25
N ASN A 157 -4.60 11.48 26.87
CA ASN A 157 -4.05 12.71 27.43
C ASN A 157 -4.51 13.94 26.65
N TYR A 158 -4.52 15.09 27.32
CA TYR A 158 -4.72 16.38 26.66
C TYR A 158 -3.54 16.66 25.72
N ILE A 159 -3.83 16.94 24.44
CA ILE A 159 -2.83 17.34 23.45
C ILE A 159 -2.29 18.72 23.84
N LYS A 160 -0.97 18.85 23.95
CA LYS A 160 -0.29 20.11 24.27
C LYS A 160 0.23 20.76 22.98
N GLU A 161 0.49 22.07 23.03
CA GLU A 161 1.06 22.80 21.89
C GLU A 161 2.39 22.19 21.42
N GLU A 162 3.24 21.75 22.35
CA GLU A 162 4.50 21.06 22.04
C GLU A 162 4.28 19.77 21.24
N THR A 163 3.19 19.04 21.51
CA THR A 163 2.80 17.84 20.73
C THR A 163 2.43 18.23 19.30
N ILE A 164 1.68 19.32 19.13
CA ILE A 164 1.27 19.81 17.80
C ILE A 164 2.50 20.24 16.99
N GLU A 165 3.41 20.99 17.61
CA GLU A 165 4.62 21.45 16.94
C GLU A 165 5.53 20.29 16.54
N ARG A 166 5.70 19.29 17.42
CA ARG A 166 6.45 18.08 17.08
C ARG A 166 5.81 17.30 15.93
N MET A 167 4.48 17.19 15.89
CA MET A 167 3.76 16.56 14.77
C MET A 167 4.01 17.27 13.45
N ARG A 168 4.07 18.61 13.44
CA ARG A 168 4.39 19.39 12.24
C ARG A 168 5.81 19.15 11.73
N LEU A 169 6.78 19.11 12.65
CA LEU A 169 8.16 18.85 12.28
C LEU A 169 8.34 17.40 11.77
N ASP A 170 7.62 16.44 12.35
CA ASP A 170 7.62 15.06 11.85
C ASP A 170 6.96 14.92 10.48
N GLU A 171 5.87 15.65 10.24
CA GLU A 171 5.24 15.74 8.92
C GLU A 171 6.25 16.22 7.87
N GLU A 172 7.03 17.26 8.16
CA GLU A 172 8.08 17.76 7.26
C GLU A 172 9.16 16.69 6.99
N VAL A 173 9.71 16.09 8.05
CA VAL A 173 10.76 15.05 7.94
C VAL A 173 10.29 13.84 7.14
N LEU A 174 9.08 13.34 7.44
CA LEU A 174 8.51 12.20 6.73
C LEU A 174 8.22 12.57 5.27
N MET A 175 7.65 13.76 5.02
CA MET A 175 7.38 14.21 3.66
C MET A 175 8.64 14.30 2.81
N ASP A 176 9.71 14.86 3.36
CA ASP A 176 10.98 14.98 2.65
C ASP A 176 11.58 13.60 2.35
N PHE A 177 11.60 12.70 3.34
CA PHE A 177 12.04 11.32 3.15
C PHE A 177 11.25 10.60 2.04
N PHE A 178 9.92 10.58 2.13
CA PHE A 178 9.11 9.85 1.15
C PHE A 178 9.20 10.48 -0.25
N ARG A 179 9.32 11.81 -0.37
CA ARG A 179 9.46 12.54 -1.64
C ARG A 179 10.68 12.11 -2.46
N GLU A 180 11.75 11.66 -1.82
CA GLU A 180 12.93 11.12 -2.52
C GLU A 180 12.60 9.86 -3.35
N TYR A 181 11.59 9.12 -2.92
CA TYR A 181 11.19 7.84 -3.51
C TYR A 181 9.97 7.95 -4.44
N ILE A 182 9.03 8.86 -4.14
CA ILE A 182 7.84 9.12 -4.95
C ILE A 182 7.97 10.46 -5.66
N ASN A 183 8.39 10.46 -6.93
CA ASN A 183 8.47 11.68 -7.75
C ASN A 183 7.10 12.40 -7.75
N VAL A 184 6.96 13.48 -6.98
CA VAL A 184 5.66 13.99 -6.52
C VAL A 184 4.88 14.66 -7.65
N SER A 185 3.87 13.95 -8.16
CA SER A 185 2.62 14.56 -8.62
C SER A 185 1.38 13.87 -8.05
N VAL A 186 1.53 12.90 -7.14
CA VAL A 186 0.41 12.15 -6.55
C VAL A 186 0.12 12.67 -5.14
N SER A 187 -0.73 13.70 -5.16
CA SER A 187 -1.74 14.11 -4.18
C SER A 187 -1.39 14.18 -2.69
N ASN A 188 -1.47 15.41 -2.18
CA ASN A 188 -1.43 15.86 -0.78
C ASN A 188 -2.49 15.21 0.16
N THR A 189 -3.17 14.13 -0.21
CA THR A 189 -4.38 13.61 0.46
C THR A 189 -4.12 12.95 1.82
N PRO A 190 -3.10 12.07 2.00
CA PRO A 190 -2.79 11.49 3.31
C PRO A 190 -2.20 12.52 4.28
N ILE A 191 -1.46 13.49 3.75
CA ILE A 191 -0.78 14.56 4.49
C ILE A 191 -1.81 15.56 5.03
N LEU A 192 -2.76 15.99 4.16
CA LEU A 192 -3.91 16.80 4.58
C LEU A 192 -4.76 16.10 5.64
N LEU A 193 -4.71 14.77 5.78
CA LEU A 193 -5.41 14.07 6.85
C LEU A 193 -4.79 14.40 8.22
N ILE A 194 -3.47 14.35 8.38
CA ILE A 194 -2.81 14.70 9.65
C ILE A 194 -3.08 16.16 10.00
N SER A 195 -2.89 17.06 9.04
CA SER A 195 -3.11 18.50 9.25
C SER A 195 -4.59 18.83 9.52
N SER A 196 -5.54 18.15 8.84
CA SER A 196 -6.98 18.35 9.09
C SER A 196 -7.46 17.75 10.41
N GLN A 197 -6.90 16.63 10.89
CA GLN A 197 -7.18 16.10 12.23
C GLN A 197 -6.69 17.06 13.33
N LEU A 198 -5.54 17.72 13.12
CA LEU A 198 -5.02 18.75 14.03
C LEU A 198 -5.93 19.98 14.10
N GLU A 199 -6.43 20.47 12.96
CA GLU A 199 -7.39 21.59 12.91
C GLU A 199 -8.76 21.22 13.53
N ALA A 200 -9.19 19.97 13.38
CA ALA A 200 -10.43 19.45 13.96
C ALA A 200 -10.42 19.45 15.50
N TYR A 201 -9.29 19.16 16.12
CA TYR A 201 -9.13 19.21 17.58
C TYR A 201 -9.16 20.64 18.13
N HIS A 202 -8.74 21.62 17.32
CA HIS A 202 -8.76 23.04 17.70
C HIS A 202 -10.14 23.69 17.49
N ASN A 203 -11.06 23.06 16.75
CA ASN A 203 -12.43 23.55 16.52
C ASN A 203 -13.47 22.41 16.41
N PRO A 204 -14.15 22.04 17.51
CA PRO A 204 -15.00 20.85 17.58
C PRO A 204 -16.31 20.92 16.76
N LEU A 205 -16.55 22.00 16.01
CA LEU A 205 -17.78 22.19 15.23
C LEU A 205 -17.72 21.67 13.78
N ILE A 206 -16.57 21.14 13.32
CA ILE A 206 -16.36 20.91 11.88
C ILE A 206 -16.53 19.44 11.42
N LEU A 207 -16.48 18.42 12.29
CA LEU A 207 -16.50 17.03 11.80
C LEU A 207 -17.58 16.15 12.44
N THR A 208 -18.59 15.84 11.62
CA THR A 208 -19.43 14.65 11.80
C THR A 208 -18.69 13.44 11.19
N PRO A 209 -18.96 12.20 11.64
CA PRO A 209 -18.34 10.98 11.07
C PRO A 209 -18.45 10.85 9.55
N ARG A 210 -19.38 11.60 8.94
CA ARG A 210 -19.61 11.66 7.50
C ARG A 210 -18.48 12.35 6.74
N THR A 211 -17.96 13.47 7.25
CA THR A 211 -16.88 14.21 6.58
C THR A 211 -15.53 13.48 6.67
N LEU A 212 -15.32 12.64 7.69
CA LEU A 212 -14.14 11.77 7.81
C LEU A 212 -14.14 10.63 6.77
N LEU A 213 -15.31 10.06 6.47
CA LEU A 213 -15.45 9.02 5.44
C LEU A 213 -15.24 9.57 4.03
N GLU A 214 -15.68 10.79 3.75
CA GLU A 214 -15.51 11.46 2.45
C GLU A 214 -14.03 11.76 2.11
N TYR A 215 -13.17 11.99 3.12
CA TYR A 215 -11.73 12.16 2.93
C TYR A 215 -10.97 10.83 2.74
N SER A 216 -11.41 9.76 3.40
CA SER A 216 -10.75 8.44 3.33
C SER A 216 -11.03 7.65 2.05
N TYR A 217 -12.18 7.87 1.40
CA TYR A 217 -12.61 7.13 0.21
C TYR A 217 -12.79 8.06 -0.99
N GLY A 218 -11.77 8.85 -1.35
CA GLY A 218 -11.80 9.81 -2.45
C GLY A 218 -12.66 9.35 -3.64
N PHE A 219 -13.89 9.87 -3.72
CA PHE A 219 -14.75 9.70 -4.87
C PHE A 219 -14.12 10.52 -6.01
N CYS A 220 -13.47 9.82 -6.92
CA CYS A 220 -13.29 10.22 -8.31
C CYS A 220 -13.66 9.02 -9.18
#